data_AF-A0A848Y7N7-F1
#
_entry.id   AF-A0A848Y7N7-F1
#
_cell.length_a   1.000
_cell.length_b   1.000
_cell.length_c   1.000
_cell.angle_alpha   90.00
_cell.angle_beta   90.00
_cell.angle_gamma   90.00
#
_symmetry.space_group_name_H-M   'P 1'
#
loop_
_entity.id
_entity.type
_entity.pdbx_description
1 polymer ?
#
loop_
_entity_poly.entity_id
_entity_poly.type
_entity_poly.pdbx_seq_one_letter_code
_entity_poly.pdbx_strand_id
1 'polypeptide(L)'
;APDSRGNYKVGFGWWRSAATINVENRYRNPSEWTEFLEGKLGFKLRLAGEETKKKTLDKLRKLLDEETPPSAADWALLAQYFDRLGLGRSARVDANDFKLAVRMLNNKDYPAPPSLHKLVNYAARSASEPELAALAGILVNRLSDASERYEGLGAKPAQQIKHLALGVRALPGKALLPHKEAMMALASRPDVQRHGYIALQRLAVFGDEAVPTLLTLMKAGLDGGEHFYRKPQFQHPYLGGLRGLCMAGSNATTALQDLRQLTAAGKLPDHASYGRLLFTTLLRVGEDKEQVRSLFMAAERNKANATDKHFDRLVAGALKKKRMCYF
;
A
#
# COMPACT_ATOMS: atom_id res chain seq x y z
N ALA A 1 28.81 25.61 23.64
CA ALA A 1 30.28 25.56 23.61
C ALA A 1 30.71 24.13 23.30
N PRO A 2 31.77 23.91 22.49
CA PRO A 2 32.37 22.59 22.33
C PRO A 2 32.91 22.08 23.68
N ASP A 3 32.93 20.77 23.87
CA ASP A 3 33.60 20.17 25.02
C ASP A 3 35.12 20.34 24.92
N SER A 4 35.83 19.97 25.99
CA SER A 4 37.30 20.05 26.08
C SER A 4 38.05 19.17 25.06
N ARG A 5 37.34 18.40 24.22
CA ARG A 5 37.88 17.60 23.12
C ARG A 5 37.47 18.15 21.74
N GLY A 6 36.84 19.33 21.69
CA GLY A 6 36.38 19.95 20.45
C GLY A 6 35.06 19.41 19.92
N ASN A 7 34.34 18.56 20.67
CA ASN A 7 33.06 18.03 20.22
C ASN A 7 31.93 19.03 20.50
N TYR A 8 31.19 19.39 19.46
CA TYR A 8 29.99 20.20 19.61
C TYR A 8 28.84 19.32 20.17
N LYS A 9 28.21 19.76 21.27
CA LYS A 9 26.90 19.25 21.68
C LYS A 9 25.85 19.74 20.69
N VAL A 10 25.64 18.98 19.62
CA VAL A 10 24.65 19.30 18.59
C VAL A 10 23.28 18.76 19.02
N GLY A 11 22.30 19.65 19.19
CA GLY A 11 20.91 19.26 19.41
C GLY A 11 20.33 18.53 18.19
N PHE A 12 19.50 17.52 18.42
CA PHE A 12 18.96 16.61 17.39
C PHE A 12 18.30 17.32 16.18
N GLY A 13 17.76 18.53 16.37
CA GLY A 13 17.17 19.35 15.29
C GLY A 13 18.13 19.73 14.15
N TRP A 14 19.44 19.63 14.36
CA TRP A 14 20.47 19.88 13.34
C TRP A 14 20.75 18.68 12.43
N TRP A 15 20.17 17.51 12.70
CA TRP A 15 20.22 16.35 11.78
C TRP A 15 19.32 16.53 10.54
N ARG A 16 18.81 17.74 10.29
CA ARG A 16 17.91 18.08 9.18
C ARG A 16 18.59 18.23 7.82
N SER A 17 19.91 18.02 7.70
CA SER A 17 20.64 18.18 6.45
C SER A 17 21.64 17.05 6.20
N ALA A 18 21.11 15.85 5.94
CA ALA A 18 21.84 14.79 5.22
C ALA A 18 20.95 14.03 4.22
N ALA A 19 19.71 14.50 4.00
CA ALA A 19 18.71 13.84 3.17
C ALA A 19 19.01 13.91 1.65
N THR A 20 19.91 14.78 1.21
CA THR A 20 20.28 15.00 -0.20
C THR A 20 21.77 14.79 -0.50
N ILE A 21 22.55 14.42 0.51
CA ILE A 21 24.01 14.56 0.46
C ILE A 21 24.70 13.22 0.20
N ASN A 22 24.20 12.10 0.75
CA ASN A 22 24.91 10.81 0.71
C ASN A 22 24.09 9.63 0.22
N VAL A 23 23.31 9.81 -0.84
CA VAL A 23 22.82 8.67 -1.60
C VAL A 23 23.61 8.64 -2.89
N GLU A 24 24.60 7.75 -3.00
CA GLU A 24 25.12 7.30 -4.29
C GLU A 24 23.98 6.60 -5.04
N ASN A 25 23.11 7.41 -5.64
CA ASN A 25 22.18 6.96 -6.65
C ASN A 25 22.80 7.39 -7.97
N ARG A 26 23.02 6.46 -8.91
CA ARG A 26 23.64 6.72 -10.23
C ARG A 26 22.86 7.73 -11.11
N TYR A 27 21.80 8.33 -10.57
CA TYR A 27 20.85 9.22 -11.23
C TYR A 27 20.62 10.55 -10.47
N ARG A 28 21.41 10.88 -9.44
CA ARG A 28 21.36 12.21 -8.79
C ARG A 28 22.76 12.78 -8.61
N ASN A 29 22.97 13.99 -9.14
CA ASN A 29 24.15 14.81 -8.84
C ASN A 29 24.23 15.06 -7.32
N PRO A 30 25.43 15.07 -6.73
CA PRO A 30 25.62 15.54 -5.36
C PRO A 30 25.07 16.97 -5.26
N SER A 31 24.26 17.25 -4.22
CA SER A 31 23.78 18.62 -4.00
C SER A 31 24.95 19.55 -3.68
N GLU A 32 24.92 20.80 -4.15
CA GLU A 32 25.93 21.86 -3.88
C GLU A 32 26.25 22.01 -2.38
N TRP A 33 25.29 21.70 -1.52
CA TRP A 33 25.46 21.66 -0.06
C TRP A 33 26.45 20.60 0.41
N THR A 34 26.55 19.47 -0.28
CA THR A 34 27.52 18.40 0.03
C THR A 34 28.94 18.89 -0.22
N GLU A 35 29.18 19.47 -1.39
CA GLU A 35 30.48 20.02 -1.75
C GLU A 35 30.86 21.19 -0.86
N PHE A 36 29.91 22.02 -0.46
CA PHE A 36 30.16 23.11 0.50
C PHE A 36 30.54 22.57 1.88
N LEU A 37 29.77 21.63 2.44
CA LEU A 37 30.02 21.10 3.78
C LEU A 37 31.33 20.29 3.86
N GLU A 38 31.64 19.50 2.83
CA GLU A 38 32.86 18.70 2.79
C GLU A 38 34.07 19.54 2.36
N GLY A 39 33.93 20.33 1.30
CA GLY A 39 35.03 21.05 0.65
C GLY A 39 35.40 22.40 1.28
N LYS A 40 34.47 23.09 1.95
CA LYS A 40 34.75 24.39 2.61
C LYS A 40 34.79 24.30 4.13
N LEU A 41 33.98 23.44 4.73
CA LEU A 41 33.89 23.31 6.19
C LEU A 41 34.59 22.06 6.76
N GLY A 42 35.09 21.17 5.91
CA GLY A 42 35.83 19.98 6.34
C GLY A 42 34.98 18.93 7.08
N PHE A 43 33.65 19.06 7.07
CA PHE A 43 32.77 18.06 7.67
C PHE A 43 32.68 16.85 6.76
N LYS A 44 33.39 15.77 7.07
CA LYS A 44 33.21 14.49 6.39
C LYS A 44 31.82 13.94 6.71
N LEU A 45 30.90 13.97 5.75
CA LEU A 45 29.55 13.47 5.94
C LEU A 45 29.50 11.95 5.69
N ARG A 46 30.36 11.19 6.36
CA ARG A 46 30.23 9.71 6.39
C ARG A 46 29.49 9.31 7.65
N LEU A 47 28.18 9.13 7.54
CA LEU A 47 27.40 8.41 8.54
C LEU A 47 27.64 6.90 8.34
N ALA A 48 28.36 6.27 9.28
CA ALA A 48 28.44 4.81 9.34
C ALA A 48 27.00 4.28 9.50
N GLY A 49 26.51 3.55 8.49
CA GLY A 49 25.09 3.19 8.36
C GLY A 49 24.54 2.43 9.58
N GLU A 50 25.35 1.54 10.17
CA GLU A 50 24.97 0.76 11.36
C GLU A 50 24.86 1.60 12.63
N GLU A 51 25.79 2.55 12.84
CA GLU A 51 25.74 3.44 14.00
C GLU A 51 24.53 4.38 13.93
N THR A 52 24.19 4.82 12.72
CA THR A 52 23.00 5.65 12.47
C THR A 52 21.71 4.86 12.69
N LYS A 53 21.62 3.62 12.17
CA LYS A 53 20.51 2.71 12.45
C LYS A 53 20.32 2.53 13.96
N LYS A 54 21.39 2.20 14.68
CA LYS A 54 21.35 1.99 16.13
C LYS A 54 20.84 3.23 16.86
N LYS A 55 21.40 4.42 16.59
CA LYS A 55 20.96 5.68 17.21
C LYS A 55 19.49 6.01 16.94
N THR A 56 19.01 5.78 15.71
CA THR A 56 17.60 6.00 15.36
C THR A 56 16.68 5.04 16.11
N LEU A 57 17.04 3.75 16.17
CA LEU A 57 16.25 2.75 16.90
C LEU A 57 16.26 2.98 18.42
N ASP A 58 17.39 3.38 19.00
CA ASP A 58 17.49 3.71 20.42
C ASP A 58 16.66 4.95 20.78
N LYS A 59 16.65 5.96 19.90
CA LYS A 59 15.75 7.12 20.05
C LYS A 59 14.28 6.72 19.96
N LEU A 60 13.91 5.86 19.00
CA LEU A 60 12.54 5.35 18.87
C LEU A 60 12.10 4.59 20.12
N ARG A 61 12.95 3.68 20.63
CA ARG A 61 12.71 2.96 21.88
C ARG A 61 12.44 3.91 23.02
N LYS A 62 13.35 4.87 23.22
CA LYS A 62 13.21 5.88 24.27
C LYS A 62 11.89 6.64 24.18
N LEU A 63 11.52 7.13 22.99
CA LEU A 63 10.26 7.84 22.79
C LEU A 63 9.03 6.96 23.08
N LEU A 64 9.08 5.68 22.70
CA LEU A 64 8.00 4.72 22.95
C LEU A 64 7.93 4.26 24.42
N ASP A 65 9.07 4.21 25.13
CA ASP A 65 9.16 3.84 26.54
C ASP A 65 8.73 4.99 27.46
N GLU A 66 9.03 6.24 27.06
CA GLU A 66 8.60 7.47 27.75
C GLU A 66 7.18 7.93 27.34
N GLU A 67 6.48 7.14 26.52
CA GLU A 67 5.15 7.45 25.95
C GLU A 67 5.03 8.86 25.35
N THR A 68 6.14 9.41 24.88
CA THR A 68 6.22 10.78 24.39
C THR A 68 5.92 10.81 22.89
N PRO A 69 4.97 11.65 22.41
CA PRO A 69 4.74 11.82 20.98
C PRO A 69 6.00 12.31 20.26
N PRO A 70 6.29 11.83 19.04
CA PRO A 70 7.44 12.31 18.29
C PRO A 70 7.26 13.78 17.90
N SER A 71 8.33 14.57 17.93
CA SER A 71 8.30 15.87 17.23
C SER A 71 8.32 15.69 15.72
N ALA A 72 8.03 16.75 14.95
CA ALA A 72 8.16 16.71 13.49
C ALA A 72 9.58 16.32 13.02
N ALA A 73 10.61 16.71 13.78
CA ALA A 73 12.00 16.33 13.48
C ALA A 73 12.25 14.84 13.76
N ASP A 74 11.75 14.33 14.88
CA ASP A 74 11.85 12.91 15.22
C ASP A 74 11.12 12.07 14.15
N TRP A 75 9.90 12.45 13.78
CA TRP A 75 9.14 11.75 12.77
C TRP A 75 9.82 11.76 11.39
N ALA A 76 10.39 12.88 10.95
CA ALA A 76 11.11 12.94 9.68
C ALA A 76 12.28 11.93 9.61
N LEU A 77 13.05 11.81 10.71
CA LEU A 77 14.13 10.83 10.82
C LEU A 77 13.60 9.39 10.82
N LEU A 78 12.56 9.12 11.61
CA LEU A 78 11.95 7.79 11.71
C LEU A 78 11.32 7.35 10.38
N ALA A 79 10.59 8.24 9.71
CA ALA A 79 9.98 7.98 8.42
C ALA A 79 11.04 7.62 7.37
N GLN A 80 12.18 8.32 7.36
CA GLN A 80 13.29 8.02 6.46
C GLN A 80 13.92 6.65 6.76
N TYR A 81 14.06 6.29 8.03
CA TYR A 81 14.53 4.97 8.44
C TYR A 81 13.61 3.86 7.89
N PHE A 82 12.31 3.97 8.15
CA PHE A 82 11.33 2.97 7.70
C PHE A 82 11.21 2.89 6.18
N ASP A 83 11.32 4.01 5.45
CA ASP A 83 11.25 4.01 3.98
C ASP A 83 12.41 3.23 3.34
N ARG A 84 13.59 3.27 3.97
CA ARG A 84 14.80 2.58 3.53
C ARG A 84 14.84 1.10 3.88
N LEU A 85 13.95 0.61 4.76
CA LEU A 85 13.88 -0.81 5.09
C LEU A 85 13.67 -1.64 3.81
N GLY A 86 14.44 -2.71 3.67
CA GLY A 86 14.41 -3.61 2.52
C GLY A 86 15.02 -3.07 1.23
N LEU A 87 15.67 -1.90 1.24
CA LEU A 87 16.41 -1.38 0.07
C LEU A 87 17.87 -1.88 0.12
N GLY A 88 18.18 -2.88 -0.69
CA GLY A 88 19.54 -3.45 -0.80
C GLY A 88 19.78 -4.67 0.10
N ARG A 89 20.94 -5.31 -0.06
CA ARG A 89 21.26 -6.58 0.61
C ARG A 89 21.46 -6.44 2.13
N SER A 90 21.87 -5.27 2.61
CA SER A 90 22.18 -4.98 4.02
C SER A 90 21.01 -4.38 4.83
N ALA A 91 19.94 -3.89 4.18
CA ALA A 91 18.82 -3.25 4.86
C ALA A 91 17.64 -4.20 5.16
N ARG A 92 17.90 -5.48 5.42
CA ARG A 92 16.82 -6.46 5.67
C ARG A 92 16.05 -6.08 6.94
N VAL A 93 14.73 -6.25 6.88
CA VAL A 93 13.85 -6.14 8.05
C VAL A 93 14.21 -7.24 9.03
N ASP A 94 14.42 -6.87 10.29
CA ASP A 94 14.65 -7.81 11.38
C ASP A 94 13.48 -7.82 12.39
N ALA A 95 13.55 -8.73 13.37
CA ALA A 95 12.50 -8.89 14.38
C ALA A 95 12.33 -7.64 15.27
N ASN A 96 13.40 -6.87 15.51
CA ASN A 96 13.34 -5.67 16.33
C ASN A 96 12.64 -4.54 15.58
N ASP A 97 12.90 -4.39 14.28
CA ASP A 97 12.18 -3.44 13.42
C ASP A 97 10.67 -3.68 13.45
N PHE A 98 10.27 -4.95 13.33
CA PHE A 98 8.87 -5.33 13.40
C PHE A 98 8.25 -5.03 14.77
N LYS A 99 8.91 -5.44 15.87
CA LYS A 99 8.40 -5.18 17.24
C LYS A 99 8.22 -3.69 17.50
N LEU A 100 9.17 -2.85 17.09
CA LEU A 100 9.07 -1.40 17.25
C LEU A 100 7.93 -0.81 16.42
N ALA A 101 7.75 -1.26 15.18
CA ALA A 101 6.63 -0.83 14.35
C ALA A 101 5.28 -1.24 14.93
N VAL A 102 5.14 -2.44 15.51
CA VAL A 102 3.91 -2.86 16.19
C VAL A 102 3.62 -1.97 17.41
N ARG A 103 4.63 -1.64 18.21
CA ARG A 103 4.49 -0.68 19.32
C ARG A 103 4.03 0.69 18.82
N MET A 104 4.61 1.20 17.73
CA MET A 104 4.17 2.46 17.11
C MET A 104 2.72 2.38 16.62
N LEU A 105 2.31 1.29 15.97
CA LEU A 105 0.95 1.15 15.48
C LEU A 105 -0.09 1.09 16.62
N ASN A 106 0.28 0.50 17.75
CA ASN A 106 -0.56 0.48 18.96
C ASN A 106 -0.66 1.85 19.64
N ASN A 107 0.33 2.73 19.49
CA ASN A 107 0.28 4.08 20.02
C ASN A 107 -0.36 5.05 18.99
N LYS A 108 -1.51 5.63 19.33
CA LYS A 108 -2.27 6.52 18.44
C LYS A 108 -1.56 7.85 18.14
N ASP A 109 -0.53 8.22 18.88
CA ASP A 109 0.22 9.47 18.66
C ASP A 109 1.31 9.32 17.58
N TYR A 110 1.62 8.09 17.19
CA TYR A 110 2.61 7.80 16.16
C TYR A 110 1.93 7.60 14.81
N PRO A 111 2.39 8.25 13.72
CA PRO A 111 1.90 7.94 12.39
C PRO A 111 2.31 6.51 11.95
N ALA A 112 1.58 5.95 11.00
CA ALA A 112 1.94 4.69 10.37
C ALA A 112 3.28 4.83 9.62
N PRO A 113 4.24 3.91 9.83
CA PRO A 113 5.54 4.00 9.20
C PRO A 113 5.43 3.86 7.67
N PRO A 114 6.24 4.61 6.89
CA PRO A 114 6.43 4.34 5.48
C PRO A 114 6.86 2.89 5.24
N SER A 115 6.59 2.35 4.05
CA SER A 115 6.97 0.98 3.71
C SER A 115 6.42 -0.11 4.66
N LEU A 116 5.35 0.16 5.43
CA LEU A 116 4.73 -0.78 6.38
C LEU A 116 4.46 -2.19 5.81
N HIS A 117 4.07 -2.29 4.54
CA HIS A 117 3.90 -3.57 3.86
C HIS A 117 5.13 -4.49 3.90
N LYS A 118 6.36 -3.95 3.96
CA LYS A 118 7.59 -4.75 4.07
C LYS A 118 7.68 -5.43 5.44
N LEU A 119 7.28 -4.72 6.50
CA LEU A 119 7.20 -5.24 7.86
C LEU A 119 6.10 -6.30 7.99
N VAL A 120 4.93 -6.04 7.38
CA VAL A 120 3.84 -7.03 7.35
C VAL A 120 4.24 -8.27 6.54
N ASN A 121 4.94 -8.12 5.41
CA ASN A 121 5.46 -9.26 4.65
C ASN A 121 6.50 -10.07 5.42
N TYR A 122 7.31 -9.42 6.27
CA TYR A 122 8.20 -10.11 7.21
C TYR A 122 7.37 -10.93 8.21
N ALA A 123 6.41 -10.29 8.88
CA ALA A 123 5.53 -10.96 9.85
C ALA A 123 4.76 -12.13 9.23
N ALA A 124 4.25 -11.99 8.00
CA ALA A 124 3.54 -13.05 7.29
C ALA A 124 4.37 -14.32 7.06
N ARG A 125 5.71 -14.24 7.19
CA ARG A 125 6.63 -15.38 7.06
C ARG A 125 7.13 -15.92 8.39
N SER A 126 7.04 -15.14 9.47
CA SER A 126 7.72 -15.43 10.73
C SER A 126 6.81 -15.46 11.96
N ALA A 127 5.63 -14.83 11.91
CA ALA A 127 4.71 -14.72 13.01
C ALA A 127 3.66 -15.84 12.99
N SER A 128 3.12 -16.15 14.17
CA SER A 128 2.02 -17.10 14.36
C SER A 128 0.68 -16.55 13.84
N GLU A 129 -0.28 -17.44 13.59
CA GLU A 129 -1.62 -17.02 13.14
C GLU A 129 -2.31 -16.03 14.12
N PRO A 130 -2.26 -16.22 15.46
CA PRO A 130 -2.82 -15.25 16.41
C PRO A 130 -2.14 -13.88 16.35
N GLU A 131 -0.81 -13.83 16.22
CA GLU A 131 -0.08 -12.56 16.09
C GLU A 131 -0.47 -11.81 14.81
N LEU A 132 -0.65 -12.54 13.71
CA LEU A 132 -1.11 -11.96 12.44
C LEU A 132 -2.55 -11.45 12.52
N ALA A 133 -3.43 -12.16 13.22
CA ALA A 133 -4.81 -11.71 13.45
C ALA A 133 -4.86 -10.45 14.34
N ALA A 134 -4.00 -10.37 15.37
CA ALA A 134 -3.86 -9.17 16.20
C ALA A 134 -3.32 -7.99 15.39
N LEU A 135 -2.26 -8.21 14.59
CA LEU A 135 -1.73 -7.19 13.67
C LEU A 135 -2.79 -6.71 12.67
N ALA A 136 -3.59 -7.64 12.12
CA ALA A 136 -4.70 -7.29 11.25
C ALA A 136 -5.70 -6.35 11.94
N GLY A 137 -6.08 -6.65 13.19
CA GLY A 137 -6.98 -5.80 13.97
C GLY A 137 -6.40 -4.41 14.19
N ILE A 138 -5.12 -4.31 14.54
CA ILE A 138 -4.43 -3.02 14.69
C ILE A 138 -4.48 -2.22 13.38
N LEU A 139 -4.14 -2.84 12.25
CA LEU A 139 -4.09 -2.15 10.96
C LEU A 139 -5.48 -1.70 10.48
N VAL A 140 -6.50 -2.54 10.64
CA VAL A 140 -7.89 -2.21 10.29
C VAL A 140 -8.41 -1.09 11.18
N ASN A 141 -8.21 -1.17 12.50
CA ASN A 141 -8.62 -0.11 13.42
C ASN A 141 -7.91 1.22 13.13
N ARG A 142 -6.59 1.19 12.87
CA ARG A 142 -5.84 2.40 12.50
C ARG A 142 -6.30 2.98 11.16
N LEU A 143 -6.72 2.15 10.21
CA LEU A 143 -7.29 2.60 8.94
C LEU A 143 -8.68 3.23 9.17
N SER A 144 -9.50 2.65 10.05
CA SER A 144 -10.78 3.20 10.51
C SER A 144 -10.64 4.55 11.23
N ASP A 145 -9.52 4.76 11.92
CA ASP A 145 -9.25 5.99 12.69
C ASP A 145 -8.30 6.97 11.97
N ALA A 146 -7.89 6.67 10.73
CA ALA A 146 -6.91 7.48 10.01
C ALA A 146 -7.45 8.91 9.85
N SER A 147 -6.90 9.82 10.67
CA SER A 147 -7.38 11.19 10.87
C SER A 147 -6.32 12.22 10.49
N GLU A 148 -6.71 13.49 10.47
CA GLU A 148 -5.84 14.66 10.25
C GLU A 148 -4.85 14.94 11.40
N ARG A 149 -4.85 14.07 12.42
CA ARG A 149 -4.09 14.23 13.68
C ARG A 149 -2.58 14.42 13.50
N TYR A 150 -2.00 13.98 12.39
CA TYR A 150 -0.54 14.00 12.19
C TYR A 150 -0.02 15.13 11.29
N GLU A 151 -0.86 16.11 10.93
CA GLU A 151 -0.44 17.23 10.07
C GLU A 151 0.72 18.03 10.65
N GLY A 152 0.73 18.27 11.98
CA GLY A 152 1.85 18.92 12.68
C GLY A 152 3.17 18.17 12.60
N LEU A 153 3.15 16.87 12.28
CA LEU A 153 4.34 16.04 12.06
C LEU A 153 4.76 15.99 10.58
N GLY A 154 4.01 16.61 9.67
CA GLY A 154 4.21 16.50 8.23
C GLY A 154 3.70 15.18 7.63
N ALA A 155 2.98 14.36 8.40
CA ALA A 155 2.40 13.10 7.96
C ALA A 155 0.98 13.31 7.40
N LYS A 156 0.89 13.51 6.08
CA LYS A 156 -0.38 13.83 5.42
C LYS A 156 -1.41 12.70 5.53
N PRO A 157 -2.70 12.97 5.77
CA PRO A 157 -3.74 11.94 5.96
C PRO A 157 -3.82 10.91 4.82
N ALA A 158 -3.81 11.41 3.57
CA ALA A 158 -3.81 10.56 2.38
C ALA A 158 -2.63 9.57 2.33
N GLN A 159 -1.45 9.97 2.80
CA GLN A 159 -0.28 9.10 2.86
C GLN A 159 -0.42 8.06 3.97
N GLN A 160 -0.98 8.45 5.11
CA GLN A 160 -1.25 7.55 6.24
C GLN A 160 -2.20 6.43 5.85
N ILE A 161 -3.34 6.78 5.22
CA ILE A 161 -4.29 5.81 4.67
C ILE A 161 -3.58 4.88 3.68
N LYS A 162 -2.76 5.42 2.77
CA LYS A 162 -2.02 4.62 1.79
C LYS A 162 -1.04 3.65 2.45
N HIS A 163 -0.29 4.07 3.48
CA HIS A 163 0.67 3.21 4.19
C HIS A 163 -0.03 2.08 4.93
N LEU A 164 -1.11 2.40 5.65
CA LEU A 164 -1.95 1.42 6.34
C LEU A 164 -2.59 0.44 5.34
N ALA A 165 -3.13 0.93 4.23
CA ALA A 165 -3.75 0.09 3.22
C ALA A 165 -2.75 -0.85 2.53
N LEU A 166 -1.51 -0.40 2.31
CA LEU A 166 -0.41 -1.25 1.85
C LEU A 166 -0.08 -2.36 2.87
N GLY A 167 -0.13 -2.04 4.17
CA GLY A 167 -0.01 -3.00 5.26
C GLY A 167 -1.12 -4.05 5.22
N VAL A 168 -2.39 -3.62 5.17
CA VAL A 168 -3.56 -4.52 5.08
C VAL A 168 -3.49 -5.42 3.85
N ARG A 169 -3.06 -4.88 2.70
CA ARG A 169 -2.87 -5.66 1.47
C ARG A 169 -1.86 -6.81 1.64
N ALA A 170 -0.85 -6.61 2.46
CA ALA A 170 0.22 -7.59 2.69
C ALA A 170 -0.17 -8.70 3.68
N LEU A 171 -1.27 -8.56 4.42
CA LEU A 171 -1.72 -9.58 5.36
C LEU A 171 -2.22 -10.85 4.65
N PRO A 172 -1.92 -12.05 5.21
CA PRO A 172 -2.58 -13.29 4.78
C PRO A 172 -4.10 -13.18 4.91
N GLY A 173 -4.84 -13.84 4.01
CA GLY A 173 -6.31 -13.76 4.00
C GLY A 173 -6.94 -14.22 5.32
N LYS A 174 -6.46 -15.33 5.88
CA LYS A 174 -6.95 -15.88 7.16
C LYS A 174 -6.91 -14.86 8.31
N ALA A 175 -5.88 -14.01 8.35
CA ALA A 175 -5.73 -12.99 9.40
C ALA A 175 -6.83 -11.90 9.36
N LEU A 176 -7.47 -11.71 8.21
CA LEU A 176 -8.55 -10.74 8.02
C LEU A 176 -9.94 -11.29 8.36
N LEU A 177 -10.10 -12.62 8.47
CA LEU A 177 -11.40 -13.25 8.73
C LEU A 177 -12.11 -12.71 9.98
N PRO A 178 -11.44 -12.51 11.13
CA PRO A 178 -12.10 -11.97 12.32
C PRO A 178 -12.56 -10.51 12.16
N HIS A 179 -12.08 -9.79 11.14
CA HIS A 179 -12.26 -8.34 10.97
C HIS A 179 -13.20 -8.01 9.79
N LYS A 180 -14.05 -8.96 9.38
CA LYS A 180 -14.97 -8.82 8.24
C LYS A 180 -15.80 -7.53 8.30
N GLU A 181 -16.55 -7.33 9.37
CA GLU A 181 -17.49 -6.20 9.47
C GLU A 181 -16.75 -4.85 9.43
N ALA A 182 -15.62 -4.75 10.14
CA ALA A 182 -14.78 -3.56 10.09
C ALA A 182 -14.23 -3.30 8.67
N MET A 183 -13.80 -4.35 7.96
CA MET A 183 -13.36 -4.24 6.57
C MET A 183 -14.48 -3.82 5.62
N MET A 184 -15.71 -4.31 5.81
CA MET A 184 -16.88 -3.88 5.02
C MET A 184 -17.18 -2.40 5.27
N ALA A 185 -17.16 -1.95 6.54
CA ALA A 185 -17.42 -0.57 6.91
C ALA A 185 -16.42 0.41 6.28
N LEU A 186 -15.15 0.01 6.14
CA LEU A 186 -14.13 0.81 5.45
C LEU A 186 -14.50 1.12 3.99
N ALA A 187 -15.26 0.26 3.32
CA ALA A 187 -15.65 0.47 1.92
C ALA A 187 -16.60 1.67 1.76
N SER A 188 -17.34 2.05 2.80
CA SER A 188 -18.26 3.19 2.76
C SER A 188 -17.57 4.55 2.96
N ARG A 189 -16.26 4.57 3.25
CA ARG A 189 -15.50 5.79 3.54
C ARG A 189 -14.83 6.37 2.30
N PRO A 190 -15.19 7.59 1.83
CA PRO A 190 -14.66 8.17 0.59
C PRO A 190 -13.13 8.36 0.58
N ASP A 191 -12.54 8.71 1.71
CA ASP A 191 -11.09 8.87 1.86
C ASP A 191 -10.35 7.53 1.75
N VAL A 192 -10.91 6.45 2.34
CA VAL A 192 -10.39 5.09 2.21
C VAL A 192 -10.61 4.55 0.79
N GLN A 193 -11.75 4.82 0.16
CA GLN A 193 -11.97 4.51 -1.25
C GLN A 193 -10.91 5.18 -2.13
N ARG A 194 -10.60 6.46 -1.87
CA ARG A 194 -9.63 7.23 -2.67
C ARG A 194 -8.18 6.88 -2.38
N HIS A 195 -7.79 6.61 -1.15
CA HIS A 195 -6.36 6.45 -0.80
C HIS A 195 -5.99 5.04 -0.34
N GLY A 196 -6.99 4.24 0.04
CA GLY A 196 -6.86 2.90 0.60
C GLY A 196 -7.48 1.78 -0.25
N TYR A 197 -7.86 2.02 -1.51
CA TYR A 197 -8.55 1.03 -2.36
C TYR A 197 -7.85 -0.34 -2.45
N ILE A 198 -6.53 -0.38 -2.34
CA ILE A 198 -5.74 -1.61 -2.32
C ILE A 198 -6.02 -2.52 -1.10
N ALA A 199 -6.46 -1.95 0.02
CA ALA A 199 -6.95 -2.71 1.16
C ALA A 199 -8.37 -3.22 0.89
N LEU A 200 -9.22 -2.41 0.25
CA LEU A 200 -10.59 -2.80 -0.10
C LEU A 200 -10.64 -3.99 -1.07
N GLN A 201 -9.63 -4.17 -1.91
CA GLN A 201 -9.47 -5.40 -2.73
C GLN A 201 -9.41 -6.68 -1.88
N ARG A 202 -9.03 -6.59 -0.60
CA ARG A 202 -8.96 -7.73 0.33
C ARG A 202 -10.32 -8.18 0.83
N LEU A 203 -11.39 -7.44 0.58
CA LEU A 203 -12.76 -7.92 0.77
C LEU A 203 -13.03 -9.24 0.01
N ALA A 204 -12.26 -9.50 -1.05
CA ALA A 204 -12.24 -10.77 -1.77
C ALA A 204 -12.07 -12.03 -0.89
N VAL A 205 -11.49 -11.89 0.30
CA VAL A 205 -11.31 -12.99 1.26
C VAL A 205 -12.65 -13.52 1.77
N PHE A 206 -13.69 -12.68 1.81
CA PHE A 206 -15.01 -13.02 2.34
C PHE A 206 -15.97 -13.57 1.28
N GLY A 207 -15.51 -13.80 0.04
CA GLY A 207 -16.31 -14.41 -1.02
C GLY A 207 -17.61 -13.65 -1.33
N ASP A 208 -18.72 -14.39 -1.47
CA ASP A 208 -20.02 -13.87 -1.88
C ASP A 208 -20.59 -12.87 -0.87
N GLU A 209 -20.24 -13.00 0.42
CA GLU A 209 -20.65 -12.04 1.45
C GLU A 209 -20.11 -10.62 1.19
N ALA A 210 -19.00 -10.50 0.46
CA ALA A 210 -18.42 -9.21 0.07
C ALA A 210 -18.98 -8.63 -1.24
N VAL A 211 -19.69 -9.43 -2.03
CA VAL A 211 -20.10 -9.04 -3.39
C VAL A 211 -20.91 -7.75 -3.41
N PRO A 212 -21.93 -7.55 -2.55
CA PRO A 212 -22.67 -6.29 -2.54
C PRO A 212 -21.77 -5.07 -2.31
N THR A 213 -20.85 -5.16 -1.34
CA THR A 213 -19.91 -4.08 -1.02
C THR A 213 -18.93 -3.82 -2.18
N LEU A 214 -18.41 -4.87 -2.81
CA LEU A 214 -17.51 -4.76 -3.96
C LEU A 214 -18.20 -4.17 -5.19
N LEU A 215 -19.46 -4.52 -5.44
CA LEU A 215 -20.27 -3.93 -6.50
C LEU A 215 -20.58 -2.46 -6.21
N THR A 216 -20.87 -2.09 -4.97
CA THR A 216 -21.07 -0.69 -4.56
C THR A 216 -19.82 0.15 -4.81
N LEU A 217 -18.63 -0.35 -4.45
CA LEU A 217 -17.36 0.32 -4.76
C LEU A 217 -17.16 0.50 -6.27
N MET A 218 -17.47 -0.54 -7.05
CA MET A 218 -17.37 -0.48 -8.50
C MET A 218 -18.30 0.59 -9.07
N LYS A 219 -19.58 0.59 -8.66
CA LYS A 219 -20.62 1.53 -9.10
C LYS A 219 -20.27 2.97 -8.71
N ALA A 220 -19.79 3.21 -7.49
CA ALA A 220 -19.32 4.53 -7.05
C ALA A 220 -18.18 5.09 -7.92
N GLY A 221 -17.31 4.22 -8.43
CA GLY A 221 -16.28 4.64 -9.37
C GLY A 221 -16.81 4.99 -10.77
N LEU A 222 -17.92 4.36 -11.20
CA LEU A 222 -18.55 4.65 -12.50
C LEU A 222 -19.30 5.98 -12.51
N ASP A 223 -19.64 6.55 -11.35
CA ASP A 223 -20.25 7.89 -11.24
C ASP A 223 -19.34 9.00 -11.79
N GLY A 224 -18.04 8.72 -11.96
CA GLY A 224 -17.10 9.60 -12.66
C GLY A 224 -17.28 9.68 -14.19
N GLY A 225 -18.22 8.92 -14.76
CA GLY A 225 -18.54 8.89 -16.18
C GLY A 225 -17.41 8.32 -17.06
N GLU A 226 -17.41 8.70 -18.34
CA GLU A 226 -16.47 8.20 -19.35
C GLU A 226 -14.98 8.43 -18.98
N HIS A 227 -14.69 9.44 -18.15
CA HIS A 227 -13.33 9.81 -17.76
C HIS A 227 -13.03 9.55 -16.29
N PHE A 228 -13.75 8.63 -15.65
CA PHE A 228 -13.56 8.26 -14.24
C PHE A 228 -12.09 7.93 -13.91
N TYR A 229 -11.35 7.35 -14.88
CA TYR A 229 -9.95 6.99 -14.75
C TYR A 229 -8.98 8.17 -14.58
N ARG A 230 -9.40 9.41 -14.89
CA ARG A 230 -8.55 10.61 -14.74
C ARG A 230 -8.49 11.14 -13.31
N LYS A 231 -9.38 10.67 -12.44
CA LYS A 231 -9.60 11.23 -11.11
C LYS A 231 -9.56 10.11 -10.06
N PRO A 232 -8.58 10.12 -9.13
CA PRO A 232 -8.43 9.08 -8.11
C PRO A 232 -9.69 8.77 -7.31
N GLN A 233 -10.54 9.78 -7.05
CA GLN A 233 -11.80 9.59 -6.31
C GLN A 233 -12.81 8.69 -7.03
N PHE A 234 -12.67 8.47 -8.34
CA PHE A 234 -13.53 7.59 -9.12
C PHE A 234 -12.78 6.33 -9.58
N GLN A 235 -11.55 6.50 -10.09
CA GLN A 235 -10.71 5.39 -10.54
C GLN A 235 -10.44 4.35 -9.44
N HIS A 236 -10.11 4.81 -8.22
CA HIS A 236 -9.69 3.92 -7.14
C HIS A 236 -10.82 3.07 -6.56
N PRO A 237 -12.02 3.59 -6.23
CA PRO A 237 -13.13 2.73 -5.81
C PRO A 237 -13.51 1.71 -6.89
N TYR A 238 -13.52 2.10 -8.17
CA TYR A 238 -13.71 1.17 -9.28
C TYR A 238 -12.70 0.01 -9.24
N LEU A 239 -11.41 0.33 -9.13
CA LEU A 239 -10.33 -0.67 -9.05
C LEU A 239 -10.38 -1.48 -7.74
N GLY A 240 -10.86 -0.90 -6.64
CA GLY A 240 -11.09 -1.59 -5.37
C GLY A 240 -12.12 -2.70 -5.53
N GLY A 241 -13.29 -2.35 -6.08
CA GLY A 241 -14.41 -3.26 -6.32
C GLY A 241 -14.07 -4.35 -7.34
N LEU A 242 -13.70 -3.97 -8.56
CA LEU A 242 -13.52 -4.94 -9.65
C LEU A 242 -12.34 -5.89 -9.42
N ARG A 243 -11.22 -5.41 -8.86
CA ARG A 243 -10.10 -6.31 -8.50
C ARG A 243 -10.46 -7.21 -7.32
N GLY A 244 -11.27 -6.74 -6.38
CA GLY A 244 -11.80 -7.58 -5.30
C GLY A 244 -12.63 -8.74 -5.84
N LEU A 245 -13.57 -8.47 -6.75
CA LEU A 245 -14.38 -9.51 -7.42
C LEU A 245 -13.48 -10.50 -8.18
N CYS A 246 -12.52 -10.00 -8.95
CA CYS A 246 -11.55 -10.82 -9.65
C CYS A 246 -10.78 -11.75 -8.70
N MET A 247 -10.30 -11.22 -7.58
CA MET A 247 -9.51 -11.97 -6.60
C MET A 247 -10.32 -13.04 -5.87
N ALA A 248 -11.60 -12.78 -5.61
CA ALA A 248 -12.54 -13.74 -5.04
C ALA A 248 -12.80 -14.90 -6.01
N GLY A 249 -12.95 -14.59 -7.31
CA GLY A 249 -13.13 -15.58 -8.37
C GLY A 249 -14.40 -16.41 -8.16
N SER A 250 -14.28 -17.73 -8.18
CA SER A 250 -15.42 -18.65 -8.04
C SER A 250 -16.17 -18.53 -6.72
N ASN A 251 -15.60 -17.84 -5.73
CA ASN A 251 -16.28 -17.56 -4.46
C ASN A 251 -17.15 -16.29 -4.53
N ALA A 252 -17.24 -15.61 -5.67
CA ALA A 252 -18.02 -14.39 -5.88
C ALA A 252 -18.98 -14.53 -7.08
N THR A 253 -19.52 -15.73 -7.31
CA THR A 253 -20.37 -16.06 -8.46
C THR A 253 -21.66 -15.24 -8.49
N THR A 254 -22.15 -14.78 -7.33
CA THR A 254 -23.35 -13.94 -7.25
C THR A 254 -23.19 -12.58 -7.97
N ALA A 255 -21.94 -12.12 -8.18
CA ALA A 255 -21.66 -10.89 -8.91
C ALA A 255 -21.92 -10.99 -10.42
N LEU A 256 -22.01 -12.20 -10.98
CA LEU A 256 -22.02 -12.43 -12.43
C LEU A 256 -23.20 -11.75 -13.12
N GLN A 257 -24.40 -11.81 -12.53
CA GLN A 257 -25.60 -11.20 -13.12
C GLN A 257 -25.47 -9.68 -13.20
N ASP A 258 -25.03 -9.02 -12.12
CA ASP A 258 -24.77 -7.57 -12.12
C ASP A 258 -23.71 -7.19 -13.15
N LEU A 259 -22.61 -7.94 -13.24
CA LEU A 259 -21.54 -7.67 -14.19
C LEU A 259 -22.02 -7.81 -15.64
N ARG A 260 -22.82 -8.84 -15.95
CA ARG A 260 -23.46 -9.01 -17.28
C ARG A 260 -24.35 -7.83 -17.63
N GLN A 261 -25.23 -7.43 -16.71
CA GLN A 261 -26.14 -6.30 -16.93
C GLN A 261 -25.39 -4.99 -17.19
N LEU A 262 -24.37 -4.70 -16.37
CA LEU A 262 -23.57 -3.48 -16.55
C LEU A 262 -22.74 -3.51 -17.84
N THR A 263 -22.26 -4.69 -18.25
CA THR A 263 -21.56 -4.87 -19.54
C THR A 263 -22.50 -4.66 -20.71
N ALA A 264 -23.68 -5.30 -20.70
CA ALA A 264 -24.68 -5.16 -21.75
C ALA A 264 -25.21 -3.72 -21.89
N ALA A 265 -25.26 -2.98 -20.77
CA ALA A 265 -25.62 -1.56 -20.74
C ALA A 265 -24.49 -0.62 -21.20
N GLY A 266 -23.31 -1.14 -21.58
CA GLY A 266 -22.16 -0.32 -21.98
C GLY A 266 -21.58 0.54 -20.84
N LYS A 267 -21.87 0.22 -19.58
CA LYS A 267 -21.43 1.00 -18.41
C LYS A 267 -20.03 0.64 -17.94
N LEU A 268 -19.55 -0.56 -18.24
CA LEU A 268 -18.22 -1.00 -17.83
C LEU A 268 -17.19 -0.67 -18.92
N PRO A 269 -16.02 -0.11 -18.55
CA PRO A 269 -14.95 0.13 -19.50
C PRO A 269 -14.39 -1.19 -20.02
N ASP A 270 -14.50 -1.39 -21.32
CA ASP A 270 -14.16 -2.62 -22.05
C ASP A 270 -12.86 -2.53 -22.85
N HIS A 271 -12.14 -1.40 -22.77
CA HIS A 271 -10.92 -1.15 -23.53
C HIS A 271 -9.64 -1.18 -22.67
N ALA A 272 -8.50 -1.43 -23.32
CA ALA A 272 -7.17 -1.37 -22.72
C ALA A 272 -7.04 -2.21 -21.42
N SER A 273 -6.34 -1.68 -20.40
CA SER A 273 -6.11 -2.39 -19.13
C SER A 273 -7.40 -2.64 -18.33
N TYR A 274 -8.42 -1.81 -18.52
CA TYR A 274 -9.71 -1.93 -17.85
C TYR A 274 -10.55 -3.05 -18.44
N GLY A 275 -10.66 -3.11 -19.77
CA GLY A 275 -11.24 -4.24 -20.47
C GLY A 275 -10.54 -5.54 -20.12
N ARG A 276 -9.20 -5.49 -19.99
CA ARG A 276 -8.42 -6.65 -19.55
C ARG A 276 -8.80 -7.15 -18.16
N LEU A 277 -8.97 -6.22 -17.22
CA LEU A 277 -9.43 -6.55 -15.87
C LEU A 277 -10.86 -7.08 -15.90
N LEU A 278 -11.78 -6.43 -16.62
CA LEU A 278 -13.18 -6.82 -16.72
C LEU A 278 -13.34 -8.25 -17.24
N PHE A 279 -12.73 -8.57 -18.38
CA PHE A 279 -12.81 -9.92 -18.96
C PHE A 279 -12.20 -10.96 -18.01
N THR A 280 -11.08 -10.62 -17.35
CA THR A 280 -10.43 -11.51 -16.38
C THR A 280 -11.33 -11.74 -15.17
N THR A 281 -12.03 -10.71 -14.70
CA THR A 281 -13.00 -10.81 -13.61
C THR A 281 -14.14 -11.73 -14.00
N LEU A 282 -14.79 -11.49 -15.16
CA LEU A 282 -15.90 -12.31 -15.67
C LEU A 282 -15.52 -13.79 -15.72
N LEU A 283 -14.39 -14.13 -16.34
CA LEU A 283 -13.89 -15.52 -16.39
C LEU A 283 -13.67 -16.10 -15.00
N ARG A 284 -13.10 -15.32 -14.07
CA ARG A 284 -12.78 -15.81 -12.73
C ARG A 284 -14.02 -16.02 -11.86
N VAL A 285 -15.08 -15.23 -12.05
CA VAL A 285 -16.36 -15.41 -11.34
C VAL A 285 -17.29 -16.42 -12.01
N GLY A 286 -16.83 -17.10 -13.06
CA GLY A 286 -17.54 -18.23 -13.67
C GLY A 286 -18.30 -17.91 -14.97
N GLU A 287 -18.00 -16.80 -15.63
CA GLU A 287 -18.53 -16.53 -16.98
C GLU A 287 -18.01 -17.56 -17.99
N ASP A 288 -18.86 -17.89 -18.95
CA ASP A 288 -18.49 -18.76 -20.06
C ASP A 288 -17.43 -18.12 -20.96
N LYS A 289 -16.48 -18.94 -21.42
CA LYS A 289 -15.34 -18.48 -22.22
C LYS A 289 -15.80 -17.80 -23.51
N GLU A 290 -16.79 -18.35 -24.21
CA GLU A 290 -17.26 -17.79 -25.48
C GLU A 290 -17.99 -16.47 -25.27
N GLN A 291 -18.69 -16.30 -24.14
CA GLN A 291 -19.32 -15.03 -23.76
C GLN A 291 -18.30 -13.92 -23.52
N VAL A 292 -17.12 -14.23 -22.98
CA VAL A 292 -16.05 -13.25 -22.72
C VAL A 292 -15.21 -12.95 -23.98
N ARG A 293 -15.27 -13.80 -25.00
CA ARG A 293 -14.45 -13.70 -26.20
C ARG A 293 -14.68 -12.39 -26.97
N SER A 294 -15.94 -11.96 -27.08
CA SER A 294 -16.33 -10.71 -27.73
C SER A 294 -15.72 -9.48 -27.02
N LEU A 295 -15.75 -9.46 -25.69
CA LEU A 295 -15.14 -8.41 -24.86
C LEU A 295 -13.62 -8.38 -25.00
N PHE A 296 -12.99 -9.55 -25.06
CA PHE A 296 -11.55 -9.65 -25.29
C PHE A 296 -11.16 -9.03 -26.65
N MET A 297 -11.88 -9.38 -27.72
CA MET A 297 -11.62 -8.83 -29.05
C MET A 297 -11.81 -7.31 -29.10
N ALA A 298 -12.79 -6.77 -28.35
CA ALA A 298 -12.97 -5.33 -28.20
C ALA A 298 -11.80 -4.68 -27.44
N ALA A 299 -11.37 -5.27 -26.32
CA ALA A 299 -10.30 -4.75 -25.47
C ALA A 299 -8.93 -4.70 -26.16
N GLU A 300 -8.67 -5.67 -27.04
CA GLU A 300 -7.38 -5.91 -27.68
C GLU A 300 -7.38 -5.54 -29.18
N ARG A 301 -8.44 -4.86 -29.67
CA ARG A 301 -8.71 -4.58 -31.09
C ARG A 301 -7.54 -3.93 -31.86
N ASN A 302 -6.72 -3.15 -31.17
CA ASN A 302 -5.57 -2.44 -31.75
C ASN A 302 -4.23 -3.18 -31.60
N LYS A 303 -4.21 -4.40 -31.04
CA LYS A 303 -2.99 -5.19 -30.89
C LYS A 303 -2.91 -6.23 -31.99
N ALA A 304 -1.81 -6.21 -32.75
CA ALA A 304 -1.52 -7.15 -33.84
C ALA A 304 -1.55 -8.64 -33.42
N ASN A 305 -1.55 -8.94 -32.12
CA ASN A 305 -1.53 -10.29 -31.55
C ASN A 305 -2.89 -10.74 -30.96
N ALA A 306 -4.00 -10.04 -31.22
CA ALA A 306 -5.34 -10.44 -30.80
C ALA A 306 -5.80 -11.70 -31.57
N THR A 307 -5.23 -12.85 -31.20
CA THR A 307 -5.46 -14.16 -31.82
C THR A 307 -6.16 -15.10 -30.83
N ASP A 308 -6.79 -16.14 -31.34
CA ASP A 308 -7.38 -17.20 -30.51
C ASP A 308 -6.35 -17.84 -29.56
N LYS A 309 -5.12 -18.05 -30.05
CA LYS A 309 -4.01 -18.54 -29.23
C LYS A 309 -3.66 -17.58 -28.09
N HIS A 310 -3.77 -16.27 -28.31
CA HIS A 310 -3.55 -15.28 -27.27
C HIS A 310 -4.69 -15.29 -26.25
N PHE A 311 -5.94 -15.36 -26.71
CA PHE A 311 -7.12 -15.49 -25.87
C PHE A 311 -7.04 -16.72 -24.97
N ASP A 312 -6.75 -17.89 -25.53
CA ASP A 312 -6.62 -19.16 -24.78
C ASP A 312 -5.55 -19.09 -23.70
N ARG A 313 -4.39 -18.47 -24.01
CA ARG A 313 -3.32 -18.25 -23.03
C ARG A 313 -3.78 -17.36 -21.89
N LEU A 314 -4.57 -16.34 -22.18
CA LEU A 314 -5.10 -15.42 -21.18
C LEU A 314 -6.16 -16.09 -20.32
N VAL A 315 -7.07 -16.86 -20.90
CA VAL A 315 -8.07 -17.66 -20.17
C VAL A 315 -7.36 -18.63 -19.21
N ALA A 316 -6.40 -19.41 -19.71
CA ALA A 316 -5.61 -20.32 -18.89
C ALA A 316 -4.84 -19.59 -17.78
N GLY A 317 -4.35 -18.38 -18.07
CA GLY A 317 -3.69 -17.53 -17.08
C GLY A 317 -4.64 -16.99 -16.01
N ALA A 318 -5.81 -16.50 -16.41
CA ALA A 318 -6.84 -15.91 -15.56
C ALA A 318 -7.36 -16.93 -14.54
N LEU A 319 -7.65 -18.15 -14.98
CA LEU A 319 -8.14 -19.23 -14.11
C LEU A 319 -7.05 -19.70 -13.12
N LYS A 320 -5.79 -19.76 -13.55
CA LYS A 320 -4.69 -20.28 -12.70
C LYS A 320 -4.06 -19.27 -11.76
N LYS A 321 -4.03 -17.96 -12.10
CA LYS A 321 -3.17 -17.00 -11.40
C LYS A 321 -3.94 -15.74 -10.95
N LYS A 322 -4.09 -15.57 -9.64
CA LYS A 322 -4.63 -14.33 -9.02
C LYS A 322 -3.86 -13.07 -9.41
N ARG A 323 -2.58 -13.20 -9.81
CA ARG A 323 -1.76 -12.08 -10.31
C ARG A 323 -2.36 -11.39 -11.54
N MET A 324 -3.23 -12.07 -12.29
CA MET A 324 -3.92 -11.50 -13.46
C MET A 324 -4.97 -10.46 -13.08
N CYS A 325 -5.37 -10.38 -11.81
CA CYS A 325 -6.24 -9.31 -11.28
C CYS A 325 -5.48 -8.01 -11.02
N TYR A 326 -4.15 -8.00 -11.21
CA TYR A 326 -3.30 -6.83 -11.10
C TYR A 326 -2.76 -6.46 -12.48
N PHE A 327 -2.95 -5.21 -12.85
CA PHE A 327 -2.22 -4.55 -13.93
C PHE A 327 -1.53 -3.31 -13.35
#